data_AF-A0A560X752-F1
#
_entry.id   AF-A0A560X752-F1
#
_cell.length_a   1.000
_cell.length_b   1.000
_cell.length_c   1.000
_cell.angle_alpha   90.00
_cell.angle_beta   90.00
_cell.angle_gamma   90.00
#
_symmetry.space_group_name_H-M   'P 1'
#
loop_
_entity.id
_entity.type
_entity.pdbx_description
1 polymer ?
#
loop_
_entity_poly.entity_id
_entity_poly.type
_entity_poly.pdbx_seq_one_letter_code
_entity_poly.pdbx_strand_id
1 'polypeptide(L)' 'MASPLGNKDWLFAYWSRATLMSVAARRGWVAPDLKPLPV' A
#
# COMPACT_ATOMS: atom_id res chain seq x y z
N MET A 1 -8.38 8.29 -19.84
CA MET A 1 -9.05 7.43 -18.83
C MET A 1 -8.00 7.07 -17.78
N ALA A 2 -7.81 7.90 -16.76
CA ALA A 2 -6.81 7.68 -15.71
C ALA A 2 -7.45 6.85 -14.60
N SER A 3 -7.24 5.53 -14.62
CA SER A 3 -7.68 4.70 -13.51
C SER A 3 -6.91 5.12 -12.24
N PRO A 4 -7.54 5.27 -11.06
CA PRO A 4 -6.87 5.61 -9.80
C PRO A 4 -5.76 4.63 -9.42
N LEU A 5 -5.81 3.40 -9.96
CA LEU A 5 -4.80 2.35 -9.79
C LEU A 5 -3.55 2.54 -10.67
N GLY A 6 -3.58 3.47 -11.64
CA GLY A 6 -2.43 3.82 -12.48
C GLY A 6 -1.52 4.89 -11.85
N ASN A 7 -1.89 5.46 -10.70
CA ASN A 7 -1.08 6.44 -10.01
C ASN A 7 0.01 5.71 -9.20
N LYS A 8 1.30 6.04 -9.41
CA LYS A 8 2.43 5.42 -8.69
C LYS A 8 2.28 5.49 -7.17
N ASP A 9 1.54 6.49 -6.69
CA ASP A 9 1.36 6.75 -5.27
C ASP A 9 0.23 5.92 -4.64
N TRP A 10 -0.38 4.99 -5.40
CA TRP A 10 -1.48 4.14 -4.91
C TRP A 10 -1.09 3.34 -3.66
N LEU A 11 0.15 2.83 -3.58
CA LEU A 11 0.65 2.15 -2.38
C LEU A 11 0.62 3.07 -1.14
N PHE A 12 0.95 4.35 -1.29
CA PHE A 12 0.91 5.31 -0.18
C PHE A 12 -0.52 5.74 0.21
N ALA A 13 -1.53 5.39 -0.59
CA ALA A 13 -2.93 5.61 -0.23
C ALA A 13 -3.46 4.53 0.73
N TYR A 14 -2.86 3.35 0.75
CA TYR A 14 -3.30 2.21 1.58
C TYR A 14 -2.29 1.83 2.66
N TRP A 15 -0.99 2.02 2.44
CA TRP A 15 0.07 1.72 3.40
C TRP A 15 0.83 2.97 3.83
N SER A 16 1.18 3.05 5.11
CA SER A 16 2.12 4.05 5.59
C SER A 16 3.56 3.73 5.18
N ARG A 17 4.41 4.76 5.13
CA ARG A 17 5.86 4.59 4.91
C ARG A 17 6.48 3.66 5.94
N ALA A 18 6.04 3.72 7.20
CA ALA A 18 6.55 2.86 8.26
C ALA A 18 6.26 1.39 7.96
N THR A 19 5.04 1.08 7.51
CA THR A 19 4.65 -0.30 7.15
C THR A 19 5.41 -0.80 5.93
N LEU A 20 5.47 -0.04 4.83
CA LEU A 20 6.20 -0.43 3.62
C LEU A 20 7.71 -0.56 3.83
N MET A 21 8.29 0.25 4.71
CA MET A 21 9.72 0.21 5.05
C MET A 21 10.02 -0.76 6.21
N SER A 22 9.03 -1.47 6.74
CA SER A 22 9.24 -2.44 7.82
C SER A 22 9.92 -3.71 7.31
N VAL A 23 10.54 -4.46 8.23
CA VAL A 23 11.11 -5.79 7.90
C VAL A 23 9.99 -6.79 7.56
N ALA A 24 8.81 -6.67 8.18
CA ALA A 24 7.68 -7.55 7.90
C ALA A 24 7.22 -7.44 6.44
N ALA A 25 7.07 -6.22 5.92
CA ALA A 25 6.69 -5.98 4.52
C ALA A 25 7.77 -6.43 3.52
N ARG A 26 9.04 -6.47 3.93
CA ARG A 26 10.12 -7.03 3.12
C ARG A 26 10.13 -8.57 3.11
N ARG A 27 9.70 -9.20 4.21
CA ARG A 27 9.68 -10.65 4.37
C ARG A 27 8.42 -11.30 3.81
N GLY A 28 7.35 -10.54 3.62
CA GLY A 28 6.11 -11.05 3.07
C GLY A 28 5.04 -9.98 2.93
N TRP A 29 3.86 -10.43 2.55
CA TRP A 29 2.69 -9.57 2.42
C TRP A 29 2.24 -9.05 3.79
N VAL A 30 1.98 -7.75 3.88
CA VAL A 30 1.41 -7.10 5.06
C VAL A 30 0.16 -6.36 4.64
N ALA A 31 -0.92 -6.54 5.39
CA ALA A 31 -2.18 -5.86 5.14
C ALA A 31 -2.01 -4.32 5.26
N PRO A 32 -2.79 -3.53 4.51
CA PRO A 32 -2.68 -2.08 4.57
C PRO A 32 -3.17 -1.53 5.90
N ASP A 33 -2.42 -0.58 6.44
CA ASP A 33 -2.66 0.04 7.74
C ASP A 33 -3.46 1.35 7.67
N LEU A 34 -3.47 2.03 6.52
CA LEU A 34 -4.19 3.30 6.35
C LEU A 34 -5.62 3.10 5.89
N LYS A 35 -5.82 2.25 4.86
CA LYS A 35 -7.13 2.01 4.28
C LYS A 35 -7.23 0.58 3.78
N PRO A 36 -8.36 -0.13 3.99
CA PRO A 36 -8.55 -1.44 3.40
C PRO A 36 -8.51 -1.35 1.87
N LEU A 37 -7.93 -2.37 1.25
CA LEU A 37 -7.99 -2.50 -0.21
C LEU A 37 -9.44 -2.73 -0.64
N PRO A 38 -9.88 -2.11 -1.74
CA PRO A 38 -11.14 -2.50 -2.35
C PRO A 38 -11.05 -3.97 -2.79
N VAL A 39 -12.10 -4.73 -2.48
CA VAL A 39 -12.27 -6.13 -2.90
C VAL A 39 -12.68 -6.24 -4.36
#